data_AF-A0A1S6GZY9-F1
#
_entry.id   AF-A0A1S6GZY9-F1
#
_cell.length_a   1.000
_cell.length_b   1.000
_cell.length_c   1.000
_cell.angle_alpha   90.00
_cell.angle_beta   90.00
_cell.angle_gamma   90.00
#
_symmetry.space_group_name_H-M   'P 1'
#
loop_
_entity.id
_entity.type
_entity.pdbx_description
1 polymer ?
#
loop_
_entity_poly.entity_id
_entity_poly.type
_entity_poly.pdbx_seq_one_letter_code
_entity_poly.pdbx_strand_id
1 'polypeptide(L)'
;MRRLGSKKDAEEKRKRNTLILSIFMLFILVGGTAGYAFISNPSQSAQVNAPEENGSSLARLVGNQWVVTLNGRNLPFINSPESVADVLVNTTVSITTYSGLSLYISSGNSAVNAEITATLGNYASRVQRACYGFCEEDLPEKDCSDNLIVWKDSPQNRVYQEENCVFIEGDLRAVDAFLYKVLGIQEQ
;
A
#
# COMPACT_ATOMS: atom_id res chain seq x y z
N MET A 1 -40.68 -16.49 -50.87
CA MET A 1 -40.13 -15.46 -51.79
C MET A 1 -39.43 -14.38 -50.96
N ARG A 2 -38.11 -14.18 -51.13
CA ARG A 2 -37.33 -13.13 -50.46
C ARG A 2 -37.61 -11.79 -51.13
N ARG A 3 -38.09 -10.79 -50.38
CA ARG A 3 -38.24 -9.42 -50.88
C ARG A 3 -36.85 -8.79 -51.03
N LEU A 4 -36.41 -8.58 -52.26
CA LEU A 4 -35.20 -7.83 -52.57
C LEU A 4 -35.49 -6.35 -52.27
N GLY A 5 -34.93 -5.84 -51.18
CA GLY A 5 -35.01 -4.41 -50.85
C GLY A 5 -34.36 -3.57 -51.94
N SER A 6 -34.97 -2.43 -52.25
CA SER A 6 -34.46 -1.49 -53.24
C SER A 6 -33.05 -1.02 -52.86
N LYS A 7 -32.13 -0.99 -53.83
CA LYS A 7 -30.73 -0.57 -53.62
C LYS A 7 -30.64 0.84 -52.99
N LYS A 8 -31.64 1.68 -53.24
CA LYS A 8 -31.73 3.04 -52.70
C LYS A 8 -31.89 3.06 -51.16
N ASP A 9 -32.69 2.14 -50.61
CA ASP A 9 -32.96 2.08 -49.17
C ASP A 9 -31.74 1.57 -48.38
N ALA A 10 -30.92 0.72 -49.01
CA ALA A 10 -29.67 0.23 -48.41
C ALA A 10 -28.61 1.33 -48.31
N GLU A 11 -28.56 2.23 -49.29
CA GLU A 11 -27.62 3.35 -49.31
C GLU A 11 -27.99 4.44 -48.29
N GLU A 12 -29.28 4.77 -48.17
CA GLU A 12 -29.75 5.74 -47.16
C GLU A 12 -29.54 5.24 -45.72
N LYS A 13 -29.74 3.93 -45.47
CA LYS A 13 -29.42 3.32 -44.16
C LYS A 13 -27.93 3.36 -43.85
N ARG A 14 -27.06 3.14 -44.84
CA ARG A 14 -25.60 3.27 -44.65
C ARG A 14 -25.19 4.70 -44.30
N LYS A 15 -25.72 5.70 -45.02
CA LYS A 15 -25.44 7.12 -44.74
C LYS A 15 -25.85 7.54 -43.33
N ARG A 16 -27.01 7.08 -42.84
CA ARG A 16 -27.46 7.33 -41.46
C ARG A 16 -26.56 6.66 -40.41
N ASN A 17 -26.17 5.41 -40.61
CA ASN A 17 -25.32 4.70 -39.65
C ASN A 17 -23.91 5.31 -39.57
N THR A 18 -23.33 5.71 -40.70
CA THR A 18 -22.02 6.37 -40.73
C THR A 18 -22.06 7.73 -40.03
N LEU A 19 -23.15 8.50 -40.20
CA LEU A 19 -23.33 9.78 -39.52
C LEU A 19 -23.48 9.63 -38.00
N ILE A 20 -24.27 8.64 -37.55
CA ILE A 20 -24.44 8.35 -36.11
C ILE A 20 -23.10 7.92 -35.49
N LEU A 21 -22.33 7.07 -36.17
CA LEU A 21 -21.02 6.62 -35.69
C LEU A 21 -20.02 7.79 -35.57
N SER A 22 -20.02 8.71 -36.54
CA SER A 22 -19.16 9.89 -36.52
C SER A 22 -19.49 10.83 -35.37
N ILE A 23 -20.78 11.04 -35.08
CA ILE A 23 -21.23 11.87 -33.95
C ILE A 23 -20.86 11.22 -32.61
N PHE A 24 -21.04 9.91 -32.48
CA PHE A 24 -20.72 9.19 -31.26
C PHE A 24 -19.21 9.25 -30.93
N MET A 25 -18.34 9.08 -31.93
CA MET A 25 -16.89 9.21 -31.75
C MET A 25 -16.49 10.62 -31.30
N LEU A 26 -17.11 11.66 -31.86
CA LEU A 26 -16.87 13.04 -31.44
C LEU A 26 -17.27 13.26 -29.98
N PHE A 27 -18.38 12.66 -29.55
CA PHE A 27 -18.88 12.78 -28.18
C PHE A 27 -17.95 12.13 -27.15
N ILE A 28 -17.33 10.99 -27.46
CA ILE A 28 -16.33 10.34 -26.59
C ILE A 28 -15.10 11.23 -26.43
N LEU A 29 -14.62 11.83 -27.52
CA LEU A 29 -13.40 12.63 -27.52
C LEU A 29 -13.58 13.93 -26.72
N VAL A 30 -14.70 14.63 -26.91
CA VAL A 30 -15.01 15.85 -26.15
C VAL A 30 -15.40 15.52 -24.70
N GLY A 31 -16.23 14.49 -24.49
CA GLY A 31 -16.67 14.05 -23.17
C GLY A 31 -15.52 13.60 -22.27
N GLY A 32 -14.51 12.92 -22.83
CA GLY A 32 -13.30 12.53 -22.11
C GLY A 32 -12.52 13.72 -21.55
N THR A 33 -12.42 14.81 -22.32
CA THR A 33 -11.72 16.04 -21.86
C THR A 33 -12.51 16.84 -20.82
N ALA A 34 -13.84 16.90 -20.94
CA ALA A 34 -14.68 17.64 -19.99
C ALA A 34 -14.82 16.90 -18.64
N GLY A 35 -14.76 15.56 -18.65
CA GLY A 35 -14.84 14.74 -17.42
C GLY A 35 -13.68 14.98 -16.44
N TYR A 36 -12.49 15.30 -16.94
CA TYR A 36 -11.32 15.57 -16.09
C TYR A 36 -11.48 16.86 -15.26
N ALA A 37 -12.19 17.88 -15.77
CA ALA A 37 -12.39 19.14 -15.07
C ALA A 37 -13.38 19.05 -13.90
N PHE A 38 -14.30 18.09 -13.92
CA PHE A 38 -15.25 17.84 -12.82
C PHE A 38 -14.74 16.84 -11.77
N ILE A 39 -13.81 15.96 -12.13
CA ILE A 39 -13.13 15.07 -11.16
C ILE A 39 -12.06 15.80 -10.36
N SER A 40 -11.47 16.87 -10.89
CA SER A 40 -10.61 17.77 -10.13
C SER A 40 -11.43 18.78 -9.32
N ASN A 41 -12.25 18.30 -8.38
CA ASN A 41 -12.53 19.10 -7.21
C ASN A 41 -11.32 18.86 -6.28
N PRO A 42 -10.33 19.78 -6.19
CA PRO A 42 -9.36 19.69 -5.12
C PRO A 42 -10.20 19.75 -3.85
N SER A 43 -10.29 18.63 -3.17
CA SER A 43 -10.80 18.57 -1.81
C SER A 43 -10.10 19.72 -1.12
N GLN A 44 -10.88 20.71 -0.68
CA GLN A 44 -10.39 21.76 0.18
C GLN A 44 -9.49 21.07 1.18
N SER A 45 -8.20 21.33 1.08
CA SER A 45 -7.28 21.15 2.17
C SER A 45 -7.91 21.94 3.29
N ALA A 46 -8.67 21.24 4.13
CA ALA A 46 -9.03 21.72 5.43
C ALA A 46 -7.68 22.06 6.05
N GLN A 47 -7.38 23.35 6.02
CA GLN A 47 -6.34 23.96 6.81
C GLN A 47 -6.87 23.85 8.23
N VAL A 48 -6.85 22.62 8.74
CA VAL A 48 -6.91 22.35 10.15
C VAL A 48 -5.65 23.02 10.64
N ASN A 49 -5.82 24.16 11.30
CA ASN A 49 -4.84 24.67 12.22
C ASN A 49 -4.57 23.52 13.19
N ALA A 50 -3.58 22.69 12.86
CA ALA A 50 -3.09 21.68 13.76
C ALA A 50 -2.57 22.49 14.95
N PRO A 51 -3.14 22.29 16.15
CA PRO A 51 -2.49 22.79 17.34
C PRO A 51 -1.11 22.15 17.33
N GLU A 52 -0.09 22.99 17.29
CA GLU A 52 1.28 22.62 17.62
C GLU A 52 1.28 22.28 19.13
N GLU A 53 0.69 21.14 19.48
CA GLU A 53 0.72 20.60 20.84
C GLU A 53 1.57 19.34 20.82
N ASN A 54 2.85 19.57 21.08
CA ASN A 54 3.75 18.73 21.86
C ASN A 54 3.14 17.37 22.29
N GLY A 55 3.49 16.32 21.54
CA GLY A 55 3.85 15.04 22.16
C GLY A 55 2.86 13.89 22.19
N SER A 56 1.64 13.96 21.61
CA SER A 56 0.67 12.87 21.85
C SER A 56 -0.30 12.46 20.73
N SER A 57 -0.19 12.92 19.49
CA SER A 57 -1.04 12.35 18.42
C SER A 57 -0.35 12.23 17.07
N LEU A 58 0.78 11.52 17.04
CA LEU A 58 1.40 11.11 15.77
C LEU A 58 0.45 10.23 14.94
N ALA A 59 -0.38 9.42 15.59
CA ALA A 59 -1.42 8.60 14.97
C ALA A 59 -2.81 9.24 15.12
N ARG A 60 -3.58 9.28 14.03
CA ARG A 60 -4.99 9.72 14.02
C ARG A 60 -5.83 8.80 13.16
N LEU A 61 -7.08 8.59 13.53
CA LEU A 61 -8.01 7.80 12.73
C LEU A 61 -8.52 8.65 11.56
N VAL A 62 -8.27 8.22 10.32
CA VAL A 62 -8.79 8.86 9.09
C VAL A 62 -9.55 7.80 8.29
N GLY A 63 -10.89 7.94 8.25
CA GLY A 63 -11.75 6.89 7.72
C GLY A 63 -11.73 5.66 8.63
N ASN A 64 -11.24 4.53 8.11
CA ASN A 64 -11.15 3.27 8.84
C ASN A 64 -9.69 2.79 9.03
N GLN A 65 -8.73 3.71 8.95
CA GLN A 65 -7.31 3.42 9.09
C GLN A 65 -6.65 4.41 10.04
N TRP A 66 -5.68 3.93 10.79
CA TRP A 66 -4.83 4.77 11.61
C TRP A 66 -3.74 5.37 10.73
N VAL A 67 -3.64 6.68 10.69
CA VAL A 67 -2.68 7.39 9.87
C VAL A 67 -1.65 8.04 10.78
N VAL A 68 -0.40 7.62 10.60
CA VAL A 68 0.74 8.29 11.22
C VAL A 68 1.33 9.29 10.25
N THR A 69 1.53 10.53 10.69
CA THR A 69 2.19 11.55 9.86
C THR A 69 3.67 11.67 10.24
N LEU A 70 4.58 11.27 9.35
CA LEU A 70 6.03 11.38 9.55
C LEU A 70 6.69 12.08 8.35
N ASN A 71 7.47 13.13 8.62
CA ASN A 71 8.14 13.92 7.57
C ASN A 71 7.19 14.38 6.46
N GLY A 72 5.97 14.77 6.82
CA GLY A 72 4.92 15.20 5.88
C GLY A 72 4.27 14.07 5.07
N ARG A 73 4.57 12.79 5.37
CA ARG A 73 3.95 11.63 4.72
C ARG A 73 2.95 10.96 5.65
N ASN A 74 1.85 10.52 5.08
CA ASN A 74 0.81 9.75 5.76
C ASN A 74 1.08 8.25 5.57
N LEU A 75 1.28 7.54 6.68
CA LEU A 75 1.48 6.10 6.72
C LEU A 75 0.22 5.46 7.32
N PRO A 76 -0.57 4.69 6.54
CA PRO A 76 -1.75 4.02 7.04
C PRO A 76 -1.39 2.71 7.76
N PHE A 77 -2.12 2.42 8.83
CA PHE A 77 -2.03 1.22 9.67
C PHE A 77 -3.43 0.69 9.92
N ILE A 78 -3.54 -0.62 10.09
CA ILE A 78 -4.81 -1.29 10.37
C ILE A 78 -5.16 -1.15 11.85
N ASN A 79 -4.17 -1.38 12.72
CA ASN A 79 -4.35 -1.35 14.17
C ASN A 79 -3.91 0.00 14.74
N SER A 80 -4.46 0.40 15.89
CA SER A 80 -4.00 1.60 16.60
C SER A 80 -2.75 1.29 17.43
N PRO A 81 -1.91 2.30 17.76
CA PRO A 81 -0.79 2.10 18.68
C PRO A 81 -1.22 1.46 20.01
N GLU A 82 -2.36 1.90 20.58
CA GLU A 82 -2.88 1.39 21.84
C GLU A 82 -3.31 -0.08 21.74
N SER A 83 -3.89 -0.46 20.60
CA SER A 83 -4.36 -1.84 20.35
C SER A 83 -3.24 -2.86 20.14
N VAL A 84 -2.00 -2.39 19.98
CA VAL A 84 -0.81 -3.24 19.82
C VAL A 84 0.22 -3.04 20.94
N ALA A 85 -0.12 -2.27 21.98
CA ALA A 85 0.76 -1.96 23.09
C ALA A 85 1.12 -3.18 23.96
N ASP A 86 0.34 -4.26 23.86
CA ASP A 86 0.55 -5.55 24.53
C ASP A 86 1.49 -6.49 23.77
N VAL A 87 1.86 -6.17 22.53
CA VAL A 87 2.74 -7.02 21.72
C VAL A 87 4.19 -6.79 22.11
N LEU A 88 4.89 -7.83 22.58
CA LEU A 88 6.31 -7.73 22.94
C LEU A 88 7.19 -7.52 21.69
N VAL A 89 7.85 -6.37 21.61
CA VAL A 89 8.77 -6.02 20.52
C VAL A 89 10.22 -5.91 21.03
N ASN A 90 10.98 -7.00 20.94
CA ASN A 90 12.38 -7.07 21.39
C ASN A 90 13.36 -6.95 20.21
N THR A 91 13.54 -5.73 19.71
CA THR A 91 14.49 -5.42 18.63
C THR A 91 15.14 -4.05 18.85
N THR A 92 16.36 -3.90 18.37
CA THR A 92 17.10 -2.62 18.38
C THR A 92 17.04 -1.89 17.04
N VAL A 93 16.36 -2.47 16.04
CA VAL A 93 16.25 -1.85 14.72
C VAL A 93 15.41 -0.58 14.75
N SER A 94 15.83 0.37 13.94
CA SER A 94 15.09 1.62 13.74
C SER A 94 15.00 1.91 12.24
N ILE A 95 14.32 2.99 11.89
CA ILE A 95 14.17 3.40 10.49
C ILE A 95 15.52 3.59 9.78
N THR A 96 16.57 3.98 10.52
CA THR A 96 17.92 4.18 9.98
C THR A 96 18.60 2.86 9.64
N THR A 97 18.24 1.77 10.32
CA THR A 97 18.75 0.42 10.02
C THR A 97 18.43 0.00 8.60
N TYR A 98 17.26 0.38 8.08
CA TYR A 98 16.85 0.04 6.72
C TYR A 98 17.25 1.09 5.67
N SER A 99 17.70 2.27 6.09
CA SER A 99 17.94 3.41 5.19
C SER A 99 19.02 3.11 4.17
N GLY A 100 18.66 3.16 2.88
CA GLY A 100 19.59 2.93 1.77
C GLY A 100 20.00 1.46 1.57
N LEU A 101 19.54 0.53 2.39
CA LEU A 101 19.84 -0.90 2.27
C LEU A 101 18.72 -1.64 1.51
N SER A 102 19.07 -2.78 0.92
CA SER A 102 18.06 -3.72 0.41
C SER A 102 17.40 -4.43 1.57
N LEU A 103 16.07 -4.39 1.61
CA LEU A 103 15.23 -5.08 2.57
C LEU A 103 14.58 -6.30 1.91
N TYR A 104 14.80 -7.47 2.49
CA TYR A 104 14.15 -8.71 2.08
C TYR A 104 12.99 -9.04 3.02
N ILE A 105 11.89 -9.56 2.47
CA ILE A 105 10.72 -9.98 3.26
C ILE A 105 10.40 -11.44 2.93
N SER A 106 10.49 -12.29 3.94
CA SER A 106 10.05 -13.69 3.89
C SER A 106 8.68 -13.81 4.56
N SER A 107 7.63 -13.69 3.75
CA SER A 107 6.24 -13.85 4.18
C SER A 107 5.38 -14.47 3.08
N GLY A 108 4.61 -15.49 3.44
CA GLY A 108 3.56 -16.07 2.59
C GLY A 108 2.27 -15.23 2.56
N ASN A 109 2.17 -14.17 3.38
CA ASN A 109 0.97 -13.35 3.49
C ASN A 109 1.14 -12.03 2.71
N SER A 110 0.28 -11.80 1.73
CA SER A 110 0.34 -10.60 0.88
C SER A 110 0.04 -9.30 1.64
N ALA A 111 -0.81 -9.34 2.68
CA ALA A 111 -1.13 -8.17 3.48
C ALA A 111 0.08 -7.70 4.29
N VAL A 112 0.79 -8.64 4.92
CA VAL A 112 2.03 -8.38 5.67
C VAL A 112 3.09 -7.76 4.74
N ASN A 113 3.28 -8.36 3.55
CA ASN A 113 4.22 -7.83 2.56
C ASN A 113 3.86 -6.38 2.15
N ALA A 114 2.58 -6.11 1.91
CA ALA A 114 2.10 -4.79 1.51
C ALA A 114 2.32 -3.73 2.61
N GLU A 115 2.03 -4.06 3.87
CA GLU A 115 2.15 -3.15 5.01
C GLU A 115 3.61 -2.79 5.32
N ILE A 116 4.50 -3.79 5.35
CA ILE A 116 5.94 -3.57 5.52
C ILE A 116 6.49 -2.76 4.34
N THR A 117 6.12 -3.10 3.11
CA THR A 117 6.60 -2.39 1.91
C THR A 117 6.10 -0.95 1.86
N ALA A 118 4.83 -0.70 2.17
CA ALA A 118 4.24 0.64 2.18
C ALA A 118 4.92 1.55 3.22
N THR A 119 5.36 0.97 4.34
CA THR A 119 6.02 1.72 5.42
C THR A 119 7.52 1.86 5.18
N LEU A 120 8.24 0.74 5.13
CA LEU A 120 9.71 0.72 5.07
C LEU A 120 10.27 0.95 3.67
N GLY A 121 9.47 0.75 2.61
CA GLY A 121 9.91 0.95 1.23
C GLY A 121 10.24 2.40 0.87
N ASN A 122 9.84 3.36 1.70
CA ASN A 122 10.25 4.76 1.56
C ASN A 122 11.68 5.03 2.05
N TYR A 123 12.25 4.10 2.82
CA TYR A 123 13.54 4.25 3.49
C TYR A 123 14.57 3.26 2.95
N ALA A 124 14.14 2.02 2.68
CA ALA A 124 14.95 1.03 2.00
C ALA A 124 15.25 1.46 0.55
N SER A 125 16.45 1.12 0.05
CA SER A 125 16.79 1.36 -1.36
C SER A 125 16.00 0.46 -2.30
N ARG A 126 15.65 -0.74 -1.81
CA ARG A 126 14.81 -1.73 -2.50
C ARG A 126 14.13 -2.63 -1.48
N VAL A 127 12.86 -2.96 -1.73
CA VAL A 127 12.14 -4.00 -0.97
C VAL A 127 11.84 -5.16 -1.91
N GLN A 128 12.20 -6.38 -1.52
CA GLN A 128 12.03 -7.57 -2.35
C GLN A 128 11.54 -8.75 -1.50
N ARG A 129 10.63 -9.56 -2.06
CA ARG A 129 10.25 -10.85 -1.45
C ARG A 129 11.42 -11.83 -1.53
N ALA A 130 11.62 -12.60 -0.48
CA ALA A 130 12.67 -13.61 -0.37
C ALA A 130 12.16 -14.80 0.42
N CYS A 131 12.93 -15.87 0.46
CA CYS A 131 12.70 -16.99 1.36
C CYS A 131 13.76 -17.03 2.44
N TYR A 132 13.34 -17.32 3.67
CA TYR A 132 14.27 -17.62 4.75
C TYR A 132 14.73 -19.08 4.62
N GLY A 133 15.95 -19.28 4.14
CA GLY A 133 16.48 -20.59 3.78
C GLY A 133 15.98 -21.10 2.41
N PHE A 134 16.00 -22.43 2.26
CA PHE A 134 15.66 -23.12 1.01
C PHE A 134 14.20 -22.88 0.60
N CYS A 135 13.94 -22.68 -0.69
CA CYS A 135 12.59 -22.54 -1.22
C CYS A 135 12.35 -23.25 -2.55
N GLU A 136 11.09 -23.63 -2.77
CA GLU A 136 10.65 -24.22 -4.04
C GLU A 136 10.27 -23.14 -5.08
N GLU A 137 10.01 -21.92 -4.63
CA GLU A 137 9.68 -20.78 -5.49
C GLU A 137 10.94 -20.17 -6.12
N ASP A 138 10.81 -19.51 -7.27
CA ASP A 138 11.91 -18.75 -7.90
C ASP A 138 12.10 -17.40 -7.19
N LEU A 139 12.44 -17.46 -5.89
CA LEU A 139 12.71 -16.32 -5.02
C LEU A 139 14.15 -16.41 -4.49
N PRO A 140 14.77 -15.26 -4.18
CA PRO A 140 16.10 -15.28 -3.57
C PRO A 140 16.04 -15.96 -2.19
N GLU A 141 16.88 -16.97 -2.00
CA GLU A 141 17.13 -17.58 -0.70
C GLU A 141 18.04 -16.67 0.13
N LYS A 142 17.62 -16.40 1.37
CA LYS A 142 18.26 -15.45 2.27
C LYS A 142 18.40 -16.03 3.68
N ASP A 143 19.41 -15.57 4.38
CA ASP A 143 19.67 -15.87 5.79
C ASP A 143 19.82 -14.56 6.58
N CYS A 144 20.22 -14.66 7.85
CA CYS A 144 20.37 -13.50 8.74
C CYS A 144 21.68 -12.73 8.57
N SER A 145 22.50 -13.06 7.56
CA SER A 145 23.58 -12.19 7.12
C SER A 145 23.07 -10.99 6.31
N ASP A 146 21.89 -11.12 5.68
CA ASP A 146 21.18 -10.07 4.96
C ASP A 146 20.15 -9.34 5.87
N ASN A 147 19.70 -8.14 5.47
CA ASN A 147 18.58 -7.47 6.14
C ASN A 147 17.26 -8.14 5.75
N LEU A 148 16.77 -9.02 6.62
CA LEU A 148 15.62 -9.88 6.34
C LEU A 148 14.55 -9.72 7.42
N ILE A 149 13.30 -9.47 7.01
CA ILE A 149 12.14 -9.60 7.88
C ILE A 149 11.45 -10.93 7.58
N VAL A 150 11.33 -11.78 8.58
CA VAL A 150 10.67 -13.09 8.50
C VAL A 150 9.35 -13.00 9.24
N TRP A 151 8.25 -13.22 8.55
CA TRP A 151 6.93 -13.31 9.17
C TRP A 151 6.42 -14.75 9.19
N LYS A 152 5.86 -15.17 10.33
CA LYS A 152 5.21 -16.47 10.50
C LYS A 152 3.88 -16.30 11.21
N ASP A 153 2.85 -16.96 10.69
CA ASP A 153 1.57 -17.03 11.37
C ASP A 153 1.72 -17.77 12.71
N SER A 154 1.17 -17.20 13.78
CA SER A 154 1.31 -17.72 15.14
C SER A 154 0.14 -17.24 16.00
N PRO A 155 -0.35 -18.04 16.97
CA PRO A 155 -1.33 -17.57 17.94
C PRO A 155 -0.76 -16.55 18.94
N GLN A 156 0.56 -16.39 19.00
CA GLN A 156 1.24 -15.45 19.88
C GLN A 156 1.85 -14.31 19.06
N ASN A 157 1.53 -13.07 19.45
CA ASN A 157 2.12 -11.88 18.86
C ASN A 157 3.43 -11.55 19.57
N ARG A 158 4.54 -11.70 18.85
CA ARG A 158 5.88 -11.31 19.33
C ARG A 158 6.78 -10.91 18.19
N VAL A 159 7.69 -9.99 18.48
CA VAL A 159 8.72 -9.55 17.55
C VAL A 159 10.06 -9.67 18.25
N TYR A 160 11.02 -10.32 17.60
CA TYR A 160 12.37 -10.47 18.11
C TYR A 160 13.39 -10.38 17.00
N GLN A 161 14.63 -10.10 17.36
CA GLN A 161 15.74 -9.96 16.43
C GLN A 161 16.79 -11.02 16.70
N GLU A 162 17.30 -11.64 15.64
CA GLU A 162 18.50 -12.47 15.68
C GLU A 162 19.41 -12.00 14.54
N GLU A 163 20.61 -11.50 14.89
CA GLU A 163 21.54 -10.89 13.94
C GLU A 163 20.87 -9.76 13.12
N ASN A 164 20.87 -9.84 11.78
CA ASN A 164 20.20 -8.88 10.89
C ASN A 164 18.76 -9.31 10.51
N CYS A 165 18.26 -10.42 11.06
CA CYS A 165 16.88 -10.83 10.90
C CYS A 165 15.96 -10.21 11.95
N VAL A 166 14.78 -9.77 11.52
CA VAL A 166 13.65 -9.53 12.42
C VAL A 166 12.60 -10.59 12.19
N PHE A 167 12.26 -11.32 13.25
CA PHE A 167 11.20 -12.31 13.26
C PHE A 167 9.93 -11.68 13.83
N ILE A 168 8.87 -11.70 13.03
CA ILE A 168 7.53 -11.27 13.42
C ILE A 168 6.66 -12.51 13.43
N GLU A 169 6.25 -12.92 14.63
CA GLU A 169 5.31 -14.02 14.80
C GLU A 169 3.97 -13.45 15.24
N GLY A 170 2.89 -13.84 14.59
CA GLY A 170 1.55 -13.40 14.95
C GLY A 170 0.71 -12.92 13.77
N ASP A 171 -0.36 -12.22 14.10
CA ASP A 171 -1.23 -11.56 13.14
C ASP A 171 -0.69 -10.18 12.71
N LEU A 172 -1.50 -9.40 11.99
CA LEU A 172 -1.13 -8.05 11.54
C LEU A 172 -0.86 -7.08 12.70
N ARG A 173 -1.35 -7.35 13.92
CA ARG A 173 -1.02 -6.52 15.09
C ARG A 173 0.46 -6.59 15.41
N ALA A 174 1.10 -7.75 15.21
CA ALA A 174 2.53 -7.89 15.42
C ALA A 174 3.36 -7.10 14.40
N VAL A 175 2.87 -7.02 13.15
CA VAL A 175 3.47 -6.21 12.10
C VAL A 175 3.35 -4.72 12.44
N ASP A 176 2.16 -4.26 12.83
CA ASP A 176 1.94 -2.87 13.21
C ASP A 176 2.76 -2.47 14.45
N ALA A 177 2.83 -3.33 15.48
CA ALA A 177 3.67 -3.11 16.65
C ALA A 177 5.15 -2.92 16.27
N PHE A 178 5.67 -3.80 15.40
CA PHE A 178 7.01 -3.69 14.87
C PHE A 178 7.23 -2.37 14.14
N LEU A 179 6.32 -2.00 13.24
CA LEU A 179 6.46 -0.77 12.46
C LEU A 179 6.38 0.48 13.35
N TYR A 180 5.49 0.52 14.34
CA TYR A 180 5.44 1.62 15.30
C TYR A 180 6.74 1.76 16.10
N LYS A 181 7.35 0.64 16.51
CA LYS A 181 8.66 0.64 17.16
C LYS A 181 9.74 1.20 16.23
N VAL A 182 9.81 0.71 15.00
CA VAL A 182 10.82 1.15 14.00
C VAL A 182 10.70 2.63 13.67
N LEU A 183 9.47 3.15 13.63
CA LEU A 183 9.16 4.55 13.39
C LEU A 183 9.38 5.45 14.62
N GLY A 184 9.68 4.89 15.79
CA GLY A 184 9.89 5.64 17.03
C GLY A 184 8.61 6.21 17.65
N ILE A 185 7.46 5.58 17.37
CA ILE A 185 6.16 6.00 17.91
C ILE A 185 5.90 5.36 19.28
N GLN A 186 6.42 4.15 19.50
CA GLN A 186 6.36 3.46 20.79
C GLN A 186 7.76 3.12 21.29
N GLU A 187 8.07 3.57 22.50
CA GLU A 187 9.20 3.09 23.28
C GLU A 187 8.76 1.88 24.11
N GLN A 188 8.80 0.69 23.51
CA GLN A 188 8.68 -0.59 24.24
C GLN A 188 10.02 -1.25 24.47
#